data_AF-A0A7K2SDQ2-F1
#
_entry.id   AF-A0A7K2SDQ2-F1
#
_cell.length_a   1.000
_cell.length_b   1.000
_cell.length_c   1.000
_cell.angle_alpha   90.00
_cell.angle_beta   90.00
_cell.angle_gamma   90.00
#
_symmetry.space_group_name_H-M   'P 1'
#
loop_
_entity.id
_entity.type
_entity.pdbx_description
1 polymer ?
#
loop_
_entity_poly.entity_id
_entity_poly.type
_entity_poly.pdbx_seq_one_letter_code
_entity_poly.pdbx_strand_id
1 'polypeptide(L)'
;MNNLTHLTHLNGPAHPKLRSVVGIQRPTPARPLDLRVRAQRIQIDELIVEDPRQVLAHAGQAALNDPDTAALLGHNPATPLSLPAAAALLCALYDTDVLTAMGLRLTRHTTRVSASNQQTEPVSLVRSTAPDQEA
;
A
#
# COMPACT_ATOMS: atom_id res chain seq x y z
N MET A 1 3.91 43.72 -63.41
CA MET A 1 4.08 42.25 -63.28
C MET A 1 4.18 41.90 -61.81
N ASN A 2 3.16 41.19 -61.30
CA ASN A 2 3.18 40.17 -60.23
C ASN A 2 3.70 40.57 -58.83
N ASN A 3 3.17 40.18 -57.67
CA ASN A 3 1.97 39.47 -57.20
C ASN A 3 2.13 39.33 -55.66
N LEU A 4 1.02 39.31 -54.90
CA LEU A 4 0.74 38.58 -53.63
C LEU A 4 1.80 38.64 -52.49
N THR A 5 1.53 38.80 -51.19
CA THR A 5 0.42 38.56 -50.25
C THR A 5 0.97 39.08 -48.89
N HIS A 6 0.21 39.53 -47.90
CA HIS A 6 -0.32 38.63 -46.85
C HIS A 6 -1.18 39.44 -45.86
N LEU A 7 -2.34 38.88 -45.53
CA LEU A 7 -3.31 39.36 -44.54
C LEU A 7 -2.84 39.10 -43.09
N THR A 8 -3.34 39.89 -42.14
CA THR A 8 -3.92 39.53 -40.80
C THR A 8 -3.95 40.82 -39.95
N HIS A 9 -5.09 41.51 -39.78
CA HIS A 9 -6.24 41.24 -38.90
C HIS A 9 -5.83 41.00 -37.44
N LEU A 10 -6.26 41.89 -36.52
CA LEU A 10 -6.74 41.61 -35.15
C LEU A 10 -7.12 42.92 -34.42
N ASN A 11 -8.36 43.36 -34.63
CA ASN A 11 -9.08 44.27 -33.74
C ASN A 11 -9.56 43.45 -32.53
N GLY A 12 -9.07 43.72 -31.33
CA GLY A 12 -9.52 43.08 -30.09
C GLY A 12 -10.72 43.80 -29.47
N PRO A 13 -11.85 43.13 -29.16
CA PRO A 13 -12.99 43.77 -28.49
C PRO A 13 -12.80 43.82 -26.96
N ALA A 14 -13.34 44.89 -26.37
CA ALA A 14 -13.26 45.26 -24.96
C ALA A 14 -13.91 44.23 -23.99
N HIS A 15 -13.26 43.99 -22.85
CA HIS A 15 -13.76 43.12 -21.78
C HIS A 15 -14.93 43.76 -21.00
N PRO A 16 -15.97 43.01 -20.61
CA PRO A 16 -17.04 43.51 -19.75
C PRO A 16 -16.62 43.55 -18.28
N LYS A 17 -16.92 44.66 -17.58
CA LYS A 17 -16.66 44.86 -16.15
C LYS A 17 -17.61 44.00 -15.29
N LEU A 18 -17.06 43.05 -14.53
CA LEU A 18 -17.79 42.29 -13.52
C LEU A 18 -17.85 43.08 -12.20
N ARG A 19 -19.05 43.52 -11.81
CA ARG A 19 -19.33 44.00 -10.45
C ARG A 19 -19.49 42.79 -9.53
N SER A 20 -18.46 42.48 -8.75
CA SER A 20 -18.51 41.44 -7.72
C SER A 20 -19.20 41.99 -6.46
N VAL A 21 -20.34 41.39 -6.09
CA VAL A 21 -21.04 41.67 -4.84
C VAL A 21 -20.26 40.99 -3.70
N VAL A 22 -19.74 41.81 -2.79
CA VAL A 22 -19.10 41.38 -1.55
C VAL A 22 -20.17 40.91 -0.57
N GLY A 23 -20.38 39.59 -0.49
CA GLY A 23 -20.96 38.94 0.67
C GLY A 23 -19.83 38.41 1.54
N ILE A 24 -19.45 39.14 2.59
CA ILE A 24 -18.44 38.67 3.56
C ILE A 24 -19.10 37.57 4.40
N GLN A 25 -18.93 36.31 4.01
CA GLN A 25 -19.15 35.19 4.91
C GLN A 25 -17.85 34.95 5.68
N ARG A 26 -17.94 35.13 7.00
CA ARG A 26 -16.89 34.84 7.98
C ARG A 26 -16.41 33.39 7.81
N PRO A 27 -15.10 33.13 7.65
CA PRO A 27 -14.61 31.76 7.55
C PRO A 27 -14.81 31.05 8.89
N THR A 28 -15.70 30.08 8.89
CA THR A 28 -15.77 29.02 9.92
C THR A 28 -14.40 28.33 9.96
N PRO A 29 -13.83 28.00 11.14
CA PRO A 29 -12.60 27.23 11.20
C PRO A 29 -12.78 25.94 10.38
N ALA A 30 -11.90 25.77 9.39
CA ALA A 30 -12.01 24.71 8.40
C ALA A 30 -11.97 23.36 9.14
N ARG A 31 -13.12 22.68 9.21
CA ARG A 31 -13.11 21.27 9.59
C ARG A 31 -12.14 20.55 8.65
N PRO A 32 -11.32 19.62 9.16
CA PRO A 32 -10.44 18.83 8.31
C PRO A 32 -11.28 18.19 7.19
N LEU A 33 -10.77 18.30 5.97
CA LEU A 33 -11.43 17.76 4.78
C LEU A 33 -11.51 16.23 4.91
N ASP A 34 -12.72 15.69 4.97
CA ASP A 34 -12.95 14.24 5.07
C ASP A 34 -12.74 13.57 3.70
N LEU A 35 -11.52 13.09 3.45
CA LEU A 35 -11.16 12.32 2.25
C LEU A 35 -11.41 10.83 2.49
N ARG A 36 -12.51 10.31 1.94
CA ARG A 36 -12.88 8.90 2.07
C ARG A 36 -12.16 8.04 1.03
N VAL A 37 -10.92 7.64 1.33
CA VAL A 37 -10.14 6.70 0.51
C VAL A 37 -10.10 5.33 1.18
N ARG A 38 -10.45 4.27 0.44
CA ARG A 38 -10.21 2.89 0.88
C ARG A 38 -8.97 2.36 0.19
N ALA A 39 -8.00 1.90 0.97
CA ALA A 39 -6.81 1.21 0.47
C ALA A 39 -6.86 -0.27 0.88
N GLN A 40 -6.62 -1.16 -0.07
CA GLN A 40 -6.38 -2.58 0.17
C GLN A 40 -4.93 -2.89 -0.19
N ARG A 41 -4.20 -3.50 0.74
CA ARG A 41 -2.82 -3.95 0.53
C ARG A 41 -2.77 -5.46 0.71
N ILE A 42 -2.19 -6.15 -0.27
CA ILE A 42 -1.90 -7.57 -0.19
C ILE A 42 -0.38 -7.71 0.01
N GLN A 43 0.00 -8.43 1.06
CA GLN A 43 1.38 -8.78 1.38
C GLN A 43 1.52 -10.29 1.26
N ILE A 44 2.57 -10.71 0.54
CA ILE A 44 2.95 -12.11 0.44
C ILE A 44 4.33 -12.22 1.06
N ASP A 45 4.41 -13.09 2.07
CA ASP A 45 5.67 -13.43 2.71
C ASP A 45 6.20 -14.70 2.04
N GLU A 46 7.39 -14.60 1.47
CA GLU A 46 8.12 -15.75 0.94
C GLU A 46 9.10 -16.25 2.01
N LEU A 47 9.24 -17.56 2.12
CA LEU A 47 10.12 -18.19 3.08
C LEU A 47 11.34 -18.78 2.37
N ILE A 48 12.51 -18.31 2.75
CA ILE A 48 13.80 -18.80 2.24
C ILE A 48 14.44 -19.69 3.28
N VAL A 49 14.84 -20.90 2.88
CA VAL A 49 15.61 -21.80 3.72
C VAL A 49 17.09 -21.50 3.53
N GLU A 50 17.76 -21.01 4.56
CA GLU A 50 19.20 -20.72 4.55
C GLU A 50 20.02 -21.95 4.99
N ASP A 51 19.58 -22.67 6.02
CA ASP A 51 20.19 -23.95 6.45
C ASP A 51 19.15 -25.07 6.49
N PRO A 52 19.07 -25.92 5.44
CA PRO A 52 18.12 -27.02 5.38
C PRO A 52 18.29 -28.07 6.49
N ARG A 53 19.52 -28.31 6.96
CA ARG A 53 19.79 -29.36 7.96
C ARG A 53 19.32 -28.90 9.33
N GLN A 54 19.63 -27.65 9.65
CA GLN A 54 19.18 -27.03 10.89
C GLN A 54 17.65 -26.97 10.95
N VAL A 55 16.99 -26.56 9.86
CA VAL A 55 15.53 -26.54 9.75
C VAL A 55 14.91 -27.92 9.99
N LEU A 56 15.44 -28.97 9.36
CA LEU A 56 14.92 -30.33 9.56
C LEU A 56 15.11 -30.82 11.00
N ALA A 57 16.24 -30.51 11.64
CA ALA A 57 16.49 -30.89 13.02
C ALA A 57 15.51 -30.21 13.99
N HIS A 58 15.31 -28.90 13.86
CA HIS A 58 14.35 -28.17 14.69
C HIS A 58 12.91 -28.58 14.42
N ALA A 59 12.55 -28.80 13.17
CA ALA A 59 11.20 -29.22 12.81
C ALA A 59 10.90 -30.64 13.30
N GLY A 60 11.89 -31.55 13.27
CA GLY A 60 11.77 -32.87 13.88
C GLY A 60 11.49 -32.78 15.38
N GLN A 61 12.22 -31.92 16.09
CA GLN A 61 11.97 -31.68 17.51
C GLN A 61 10.60 -31.03 17.76
N ALA A 62 10.21 -30.07 16.93
CA ALA A 62 8.91 -29.40 17.03
C ALA A 62 7.75 -30.38 16.80
N ALA A 63 7.87 -31.29 15.84
CA ALA A 63 6.87 -32.33 15.59
C ALA A 63 6.71 -33.32 16.76
N LEU A 64 7.77 -33.56 17.53
CA LEU A 64 7.71 -34.37 18.75
C LEU A 64 7.03 -33.60 19.90
N ASN A 65 7.23 -32.29 19.97
CA ASN A 65 6.68 -31.44 21.02
C ASN A 65 5.20 -31.11 20.77
N ASP A 66 4.80 -30.96 19.51
CA ASP A 66 3.44 -30.67 19.07
C ASP A 66 3.04 -31.57 17.87
N PRO A 67 2.64 -32.82 18.16
CA PRO A 67 2.24 -33.76 17.12
C PRO A 67 0.91 -33.38 16.46
N ASP A 68 0.04 -32.64 17.14
CA ASP A 68 -1.27 -32.25 16.63
C ASP A 68 -1.11 -31.21 15.50
N THR A 69 -0.26 -30.19 15.70
CA THR A 69 0.07 -29.22 14.65
C THR A 69 0.80 -29.88 13.48
N ALA A 70 1.69 -30.83 13.75
CA ALA A 70 2.35 -31.60 12.70
C ALA A 70 1.34 -32.42 11.87
N ALA A 71 0.37 -33.06 12.52
CA ALA A 71 -0.68 -33.83 11.86
C ALA A 71 -1.60 -32.95 10.99
N LEU A 72 -1.91 -31.72 11.41
CA LEU A 72 -2.68 -30.75 10.60
C LEU A 72 -1.97 -30.39 9.29
N LEU A 73 -0.64 -30.39 9.30
CA LEU A 73 0.19 -30.17 8.11
C LEU A 73 0.43 -31.47 7.31
N GLY A 74 -0.26 -32.56 7.67
CA GLY A 74 -0.17 -33.84 6.99
C GLY A 74 1.10 -34.64 7.32
N HIS A 75 1.83 -34.27 8.38
CA HIS A 75 2.98 -35.03 8.82
C HIS A 75 2.53 -36.23 9.66
N ASN A 76 3.01 -37.42 9.27
CA ASN A 76 2.90 -38.63 10.07
C ASN A 76 4.29 -38.92 10.69
N PRO A 77 4.38 -39.22 12.00
CA PRO A 77 5.66 -39.56 12.64
C PRO A 77 6.38 -40.76 12.03
N ALA A 78 5.66 -41.64 11.31
CA ALA A 78 6.24 -42.77 10.57
C ALA A 78 6.88 -42.37 9.23
N THR A 79 6.70 -41.13 8.78
CA THR A 79 7.19 -40.63 7.49
C THR A 79 8.32 -39.61 7.70
N PRO A 80 9.38 -39.63 6.88
CA PRO A 80 10.41 -38.59 6.93
C PRO A 80 9.79 -37.20 6.67
N LEU A 81 10.11 -36.22 7.51
CA LEU A 81 9.66 -34.85 7.33
C LEU A 81 10.35 -34.21 6.12
N SER A 82 9.57 -33.78 5.13
CA SER A 82 10.11 -33.06 3.97
C SER A 82 10.49 -31.63 4.36
N LEU A 83 11.46 -31.03 3.66
CA LEU A 83 11.91 -29.67 3.97
C LEU A 83 10.79 -28.62 3.87
N PRO A 84 9.88 -28.64 2.85
CA PRO A 84 8.75 -27.72 2.83
C PRO A 84 7.78 -27.92 4.00
N ALA A 85 7.52 -29.17 4.39
CA ALA A 85 6.66 -29.47 5.54
C ALA A 85 7.31 -29.04 6.86
N ALA A 86 8.62 -29.24 6.99
CA ALA A 86 9.42 -28.76 8.12
C ALA A 86 9.35 -27.25 8.26
N ALA A 87 9.57 -26.53 7.16
CA ALA A 87 9.51 -25.07 7.15
C ALA A 87 8.10 -24.55 7.47
N ALA A 88 7.05 -25.19 6.92
CA ALA A 88 5.66 -24.84 7.23
C ALA A 88 5.31 -25.09 8.71
N LEU A 89 5.79 -26.21 9.29
CA LEU A 89 5.59 -26.53 10.69
C LEU A 89 6.24 -25.50 11.60
N LEU A 90 7.50 -25.15 11.32
CA LEU A 90 8.18 -24.12 12.10
C LEU A 90 7.46 -22.78 11.98
N CYS A 91 7.03 -22.38 10.78
CA CYS A 91 6.26 -21.15 10.58
C CYS A 91 4.91 -21.13 11.30
N ALA A 92 4.28 -22.29 11.51
CA ALA A 92 3.03 -22.38 12.26
C ALA A 92 3.23 -22.20 13.78
N LEU A 93 4.42 -22.55 14.28
CA LEU A 93 4.70 -22.64 15.71
C LEU A 93 5.53 -21.49 16.28
N TYR A 94 6.27 -20.78 15.45
CA TYR A 94 7.27 -19.83 15.91
C TYR A 94 7.21 -18.48 15.18
N ASP A 95 7.60 -17.43 15.90
CA ASP A 95 7.73 -16.07 15.36
C ASP A 95 8.97 -15.91 14.47
N THR A 96 8.96 -14.85 13.65
CA THR A 96 10.00 -14.57 12.63
C THR A 96 11.44 -14.52 13.18
N ASP A 97 11.64 -13.99 14.38
CA ASP A 97 12.99 -13.90 14.96
C ASP A 97 13.54 -15.29 15.30
N VAL A 98 12.68 -16.17 15.81
CA VAL A 98 13.04 -17.56 16.13
C VAL A 98 13.26 -18.37 14.84
N LEU A 99 12.43 -18.14 13.82
CA LEU A 99 12.59 -18.75 12.49
C LEU A 99 13.96 -18.42 11.89
N THR A 100 14.41 -17.16 12.04
CA THR A 100 15.73 -16.72 11.57
C THR A 100 16.85 -17.50 12.26
N ALA A 101 16.76 -17.71 13.57
CA ALA A 101 17.72 -18.52 14.31
C ALA A 101 17.71 -20.01 13.91
N MET A 102 16.60 -20.53 13.38
CA MET A 102 16.46 -21.90 12.90
C MET A 102 16.89 -22.10 11.44
N GLY A 103 17.39 -21.06 10.77
CA GLY A 103 17.84 -21.12 9.38
C GLY A 103 16.74 -20.81 8.36
N LEU A 104 15.68 -20.08 8.75
CA LEU A 104 14.61 -19.63 7.87
C LEU A 104 14.55 -18.10 7.83
N ARG A 105 14.52 -17.52 6.62
CA ARG A 105 14.37 -16.08 6.44
C ARG A 105 13.07 -15.77 5.71
N LEU A 106 12.21 -14.94 6.32
CA LEU A 106 11.04 -14.39 5.63
C LEU A 106 11.42 -13.16 4.79
N THR A 107 11.07 -13.16 3.52
CA THR A 107 11.15 -12.01 2.62
C THR A 107 9.75 -11.50 2.32
N ARG A 108 9.47 -10.26 2.73
CA ARG A 108 8.16 -9.64 2.54
C ARG A 108 8.07 -8.96 1.18
N HIS A 109 7.10 -9.37 0.37
CA HIS A 109 6.82 -8.75 -0.92
C HIS A 109 5.43 -8.12 -0.91
N THR A 110 5.36 -6.82 -1.24
CA THR A 110 4.06 -6.17 -1.49
C THR A 110 3.70 -6.38 -2.94
N THR A 111 2.67 -7.19 -3.17
CA THR A 111 2.30 -7.60 -4.53
C THR A 111 1.25 -6.69 -5.15
N ARG A 112 0.37 -6.09 -4.35
CA ARG A 112 -0.65 -5.17 -4.86
C ARG A 112 -1.10 -4.16 -3.81
N VAL A 113 -1.19 -2.91 -4.25
CA VAL A 113 -1.86 -1.83 -3.54
C VAL A 113 -3.00 -1.34 -4.45
N SER A 114 -4.24 -1.48 -3.99
CA SER A 114 -5.41 -0.92 -4.66
C SER A 114 -5.96 0.20 -3.80
N ALA A 115 -6.21 1.36 -4.39
CA ALA A 115 -6.88 2.48 -3.73
C ALA A 115 -8.16 2.82 -4.49
N SER A 116 -9.26 3.00 -3.77
CA SER A 116 -10.55 3.38 -4.32
C SER A 116 -11.03 4.64 -3.62
N ASN A 117 -11.40 5.64 -4.44
CA ASN A 117 -12.05 6.84 -3.97
C ASN A 117 -13.53 6.51 -3.71
N GLN A 118 -13.99 6.74 -2.47
CA GLN A 118 -15.40 6.62 -2.10
C GLN A 118 -16.10 7.98 -1.97
N GLN A 119 -15.47 9.06 -2.45
CA GLN A 119 -16.11 10.37 -2.53
C GLN A 119 -17.22 10.35 -3.57
N THR A 120 -18.44 10.64 -3.12
CA THR A 120 -19.62 10.81 -3.96
C THR A 120 -19.71 12.20 -4.57
N GLU A 121 -19.09 13.21 -3.95
CA GLU A 121 -18.99 14.57 -4.48
C GLU A 121 -17.54 14.96 -4.77
N PRO A 122 -17.26 15.58 -5.94
CA PRO A 122 -15.90 15.96 -6.30
C PRO A 122 -15.42 17.10 -5.40
N VAL A 123 -14.37 16.84 -4.62
CA VAL A 123 -13.71 17.89 -3.84
C VAL A 123 -12.73 18.65 -4.74
N SER A 124 -13.00 19.94 -4.95
CA SER A 124 -12.11 20.84 -5.67
C SER A 124 -11.21 21.59 -4.70
N LEU A 125 -9.90 21.46 -4.86
CA LEU A 125 -8.93 22.27 -4.13
C LEU A 125 -8.72 23.58 -4.89
N VAL A 126 -9.15 24.69 -4.29
CA VAL A 126 -8.86 26.05 -4.80
C VAL A 126 -7.51 26.48 -4.24
N ARG A 127 -6.53 26.70 -5.12
CA ARG A 127 -5.24 27.29 -4.70
C ARG A 127 -5.50 28.73 -4.24
N SER A 128 -5.34 28.97 -2.94
CA SER A 128 -5.26 30.33 -2.41
C SER A 128 -3.84 30.86 -2.58
N THR A 129 -3.70 32.02 -3.20
CA THR A 129 -2.44 32.77 -3.33
C THR A 129 -2.27 33.80 -2.21
N ALA A 130 -3.13 33.77 -1.19
CA ALA A 130 -2.98 34.64 -0.03
C ALA A 130 -1.80 34.12 0.82
N PRO A 131 -0.77 34.93 1.10
CA PRO A 131 0.26 34.54 2.04
C PRO A 131 -0.40 34.34 3.42
N ASP A 132 -0.02 33.27 4.10
CA ASP A 132 -0.38 33.04 5.50
C ASP A 132 0.13 34.24 6.31
N GLN A 133 -0.76 35.18 6.63
CA GLN A 133 -0.48 36.16 7.67
C GLN A 133 -0.69 35.46 9.00
N GLU A 134 0.37 34.85 9.51
CA GLU A 134 0.53 34.57 10.92
C GLU A 134 0.37 35.90 11.69
N ALA A 135 -0.61 35.94 12.57
CA ALA A 135 -0.83 37.01 13.53
C ALA A 135 -0.26 36.60 14.90
#